data_AF-A0AAU4SWW9-F1
#
_entry.id   AF-A0AAU4SWW9-F1
#
_cell.length_a   1.000
_cell.length_b   1.000
_cell.length_c   1.000
_cell.angle_alpha   90.00
_cell.angle_beta   90.00
_cell.angle_gamma   90.00
#
_symmetry.space_group_name_H-M   'P 1'
#
loop_
_entity.id
_entity.type
_entity.pdbx_description
1 polymer ?
#
loop_
_entity_poly.entity_id
_entity_poly.type
_entity_poly.pdbx_seq_one_letter_code
_entity_poly.pdbx_strand_id
1 'polypeptide(L)'
;MSFLRFFSDEVKEMARTLENSGGRMKEASKEMARADSSQVGHEGLQSACDDFAESWDYGFGQLSKLTKGVSKFANKASEEFLKLDQKLYDELKKSAEKEKQ
;
A
#
# COMPACT_ATOMS: atom_id res chain seq x y z
N MET A 1 25.02 -2.03 5.63
CA MET A 1 23.76 -1.31 5.36
C MET A 1 23.45 -0.45 6.57
N SER A 2 23.09 0.82 6.38
CA SER A 2 22.65 1.67 7.50
C SER A 2 21.28 1.22 7.99
N PHE A 3 21.04 1.32 9.30
CA PHE A 3 19.77 1.02 9.94
C PHE A 3 18.61 1.86 9.36
N LEU A 4 18.87 3.10 8.97
CA LEU A 4 17.86 3.98 8.36
C LEU A 4 17.48 3.53 6.95
N ARG A 5 18.43 2.98 6.19
CA ARG A 5 18.14 2.39 4.87
C ARG A 5 17.29 1.13 4.99
N PHE A 6 17.60 0.27 5.97
CA PHE A 6 16.80 -0.92 6.26
C PHE A 6 15.32 -0.57 6.52
N PHE A 7 15.05 0.42 7.39
CA PHE A 7 13.66 0.86 7.60
C PHE A 7 13.01 1.47 6.37
N SER A 8 13.77 2.23 5.57
CA SER A 8 13.27 2.74 4.29
C SER A 8 12.78 1.59 3.39
N ASP A 9 13.53 0.49 3.33
CA ASP A 9 13.23 -0.65 2.48
C ASP A 9 12.01 -1.44 3.00
N GLU A 10 11.95 -1.71 4.30
CA GLU A 10 10.81 -2.37 4.96
C GLU A 10 9.49 -1.62 4.73
N VAL A 11 9.53 -0.29 4.87
CA VAL A 11 8.34 0.56 4.71
C VAL A 11 7.89 0.61 3.24
N LYS A 12 8.82 0.58 2.28
CA LYS A 12 8.49 0.45 0.85
C LYS A 12 7.89 -0.92 0.52
N GLU A 13 8.39 -1.97 1.14
CA GLU A 13 7.85 -3.33 0.93
C GLU A 13 6.41 -3.45 1.44
N MET A 14 6.14 -2.86 2.61
CA MET A 14 4.78 -2.75 3.15
C MET A 14 3.86 -2.01 2.16
N ALA A 15 4.29 -0.87 1.62
CA ALA A 15 3.51 -0.11 0.65
C ALA A 15 3.19 -0.92 -0.62
N ARG A 16 4.17 -1.67 -1.14
CA ARG A 16 4.00 -2.53 -2.32
C ARG A 16 3.04 -3.69 -2.06
N THR A 17 3.17 -4.34 -0.90
CA THR A 17 2.30 -5.46 -0.51
C THR A 17 0.84 -5.00 -0.38
N LEU A 18 0.63 -3.83 0.22
CA LEU A 18 -0.68 -3.20 0.34
C LEU A 18 -1.28 -2.86 -1.03
N GLU A 19 -0.50 -2.29 -1.94
CA GLU A 19 -0.95 -1.98 -3.31
C GLU A 19 -1.32 -3.24 -4.11
N ASN A 20 -0.49 -4.29 -4.05
CA ASN A 20 -0.76 -5.57 -4.70
C ASN A 20 -2.03 -6.23 -4.17
N SER A 21 -2.22 -6.23 -2.84
CA SER A 21 -3.42 -6.77 -2.21
C SER A 21 -4.67 -6.01 -2.65
N GLY A 22 -4.60 -4.67 -2.70
CA GLY A 22 -5.66 -3.82 -3.23
C GLY A 22 -5.96 -4.11 -4.70
N GLY A 23 -4.93 -4.31 -5.53
CA GLY A 23 -5.08 -4.69 -6.94
C GLY A 23 -5.86 -5.99 -7.13
N ARG A 24 -5.48 -7.05 -6.39
CA ARG A 24 -6.15 -8.36 -6.43
C ARG A 24 -7.60 -8.29 -5.97
N MET A 25 -7.88 -7.54 -4.91
CA MET A 25 -9.26 -7.37 -4.42
C MET A 25 -10.13 -6.59 -5.44
N LYS A 26 -9.56 -5.60 -6.12
CA LYS A 26 -10.25 -4.88 -7.21
C LYS A 26 -10.62 -5.81 -8.36
N GLU A 27 -9.69 -6.66 -8.74
CA GLU A 27 -9.89 -7.63 -9.82
C GLU A 27 -10.98 -8.63 -9.45
N ALA A 28 -10.93 -9.20 -8.25
CA ALA A 28 -11.99 -10.06 -7.73
C ALA A 28 -13.36 -9.36 -7.72
N SER A 29 -13.43 -8.09 -7.30
CA SER A 29 -14.68 -7.29 -7.34
C SER A 29 -15.24 -7.15 -8.74
N LYS A 30 -14.39 -6.90 -9.74
CA LYS A 30 -14.82 -6.79 -11.13
C LYS A 30 -15.31 -8.12 -11.69
N GLU A 31 -14.65 -9.22 -11.36
CA GLU A 31 -15.07 -10.55 -11.80
C GLU A 31 -16.42 -10.94 -11.18
N MET A 32 -16.67 -10.60 -9.92
CA MET A 32 -17.98 -10.79 -9.30
C MET A 32 -19.07 -9.94 -9.94
N ALA A 33 -18.80 -8.67 -10.24
CA ALA A 33 -19.75 -7.80 -10.94
C ALA A 33 -20.03 -8.26 -12.40
N ARG A 34 -19.09 -9.00 -13.01
CA ARG A 34 -19.26 -9.60 -14.34
C ARG A 34 -20.00 -10.92 -14.31
N ALA A 35 -20.00 -11.63 -13.18
CA ALA A 35 -20.74 -12.85 -13.03
C ALA A 35 -22.24 -12.52 -13.12
N ASP A 36 -22.88 -12.96 -14.19
CA ASP A 36 -24.31 -12.73 -14.42
C ASP A 36 -25.13 -13.48 -13.37
N SER A 37 -25.59 -12.75 -12.36
CA SER A 37 -26.40 -13.27 -11.26
C SER A 37 -27.76 -13.83 -11.74
N SER A 38 -28.20 -13.48 -12.95
CA SER A 38 -29.41 -14.04 -13.56
C SER A 38 -29.27 -15.51 -13.97
N GLN A 39 -28.05 -16.02 -14.15
CA GLN A 39 -27.76 -17.44 -14.43
C GLN A 39 -28.06 -18.35 -13.22
N VAL A 40 -28.25 -17.77 -12.03
CA VAL A 40 -28.44 -18.51 -10.78
C VAL A 40 -29.90 -19.01 -10.60
N GLY A 41 -30.85 -18.46 -11.37
CA GLY A 41 -32.19 -19.02 -11.53
C GLY A 41 -33.18 -18.80 -10.37
N HIS A 42 -32.82 -17.97 -9.38
CA HIS A 42 -33.70 -17.64 -8.24
C HIS A 42 -33.60 -16.14 -7.91
N GLU A 43 -34.70 -15.38 -8.04
CA GLU A 43 -34.73 -13.91 -7.88
C GLU A 43 -34.13 -13.44 -6.55
N GLY A 44 -34.43 -14.13 -5.44
CA GLY A 44 -33.87 -13.79 -4.13
C GLY A 44 -32.36 -14.00 -4.01
N LEU A 45 -31.79 -14.95 -4.76
CA LEU A 45 -30.35 -15.19 -4.78
C LEU A 45 -29.65 -14.19 -5.70
N GLN A 46 -30.31 -13.80 -6.81
CA GLN A 46 -29.86 -12.72 -7.66
C GLN A 46 -29.74 -11.40 -6.88
N SER A 47 -30.80 -11.00 -6.17
CA SER A 47 -30.79 -9.79 -5.34
C SER A 47 -29.68 -9.81 -4.28
N ALA A 48 -29.47 -10.96 -3.63
CA ALA A 48 -28.41 -11.10 -2.62
C ALA A 48 -27.00 -10.99 -3.24
N CYS A 49 -26.80 -11.51 -4.46
CA CYS A 49 -25.54 -11.34 -5.20
C CYS A 49 -25.30 -9.89 -5.59
N ASP A 50 -26.34 -9.17 -6.03
CA ASP A 50 -26.24 -7.77 -6.43
C ASP A 50 -25.94 -6.88 -5.20
N ASP A 51 -26.66 -7.05 -4.09
CA ASP A 51 -26.41 -6.34 -2.82
C ASP A 51 -25.00 -6.60 -2.28
N PHE A 52 -24.53 -7.86 -2.39
CA PHE A 52 -23.17 -8.20 -2.02
C PHE A 52 -22.15 -7.50 -2.93
N ALA A 53 -22.36 -7.49 -4.24
CA ALA A 53 -21.45 -6.83 -5.18
C ALA A 53 -21.34 -5.32 -4.91
N GLU A 54 -22.46 -4.63 -4.66
CA GLU A 54 -22.48 -3.20 -4.33
C GLU A 54 -21.77 -2.89 -3.00
N SER A 55 -22.12 -3.62 -1.94
CA SER A 55 -21.50 -3.44 -0.63
C SER A 55 -20.00 -3.76 -0.65
N TRP A 56 -19.60 -4.77 -1.42
CA TRP A 56 -18.22 -5.13 -1.63
C TRP A 56 -17.45 -4.05 -2.39
N ASP A 57 -17.99 -3.50 -3.49
CA ASP A 57 -17.34 -2.41 -4.24
C ASP A 57 -17.15 -1.16 -3.37
N TYR A 58 -18.17 -0.80 -2.57
CA TYR A 58 -18.06 0.31 -1.61
C TYR A 58 -16.97 0.06 -0.56
N GLY A 59 -17.02 -1.09 0.11
CA GLY A 59 -16.04 -1.46 1.14
C GLY A 59 -14.61 -1.51 0.59
N PHE A 60 -14.45 -2.09 -0.60
CA PHE A 60 -13.19 -2.10 -1.32
C PHE A 60 -12.72 -0.68 -1.67
N GLY A 61 -13.62 0.20 -2.10
CA GLY A 61 -13.32 1.61 -2.36
C GLY A 61 -12.76 2.35 -1.14
N GLN A 62 -13.33 2.11 0.05
CA GLN A 62 -12.82 2.67 1.31
C GLN A 62 -11.44 2.09 1.68
N LEU A 63 -11.28 0.77 1.60
CA LEU A 63 -10.00 0.10 1.83
C LEU A 63 -8.92 0.62 0.88
N SER A 64 -9.24 0.79 -0.41
CA SER A 64 -8.30 1.32 -1.42
C SER A 64 -7.82 2.74 -1.06
N LYS A 65 -8.69 3.61 -0.56
CA LYS A 65 -8.31 4.96 -0.10
C LYS A 65 -7.36 4.90 1.09
N LEU A 66 -7.66 4.07 2.10
CA LEU A 66 -6.81 3.89 3.27
C LEU A 66 -5.42 3.36 2.87
N THR A 67 -5.39 2.30 2.08
CA THR A 67 -4.16 1.68 1.55
C THR A 67 -3.31 2.70 0.79
N LYS A 68 -3.90 3.55 -0.07
CA LYS A 68 -3.17 4.64 -0.73
C LYS A 68 -2.60 5.65 0.25
N GLY A 69 -3.33 5.98 1.32
CA GLY A 69 -2.85 6.85 2.39
C GLY A 69 -1.62 6.26 3.09
N VAL A 70 -1.68 4.98 3.44
CA VAL A 70 -0.57 4.24 4.07
C VAL A 70 0.63 4.17 3.12
N SER A 71 0.45 3.85 1.84
CA SER A 71 1.56 3.82 0.87
C SER A 71 2.22 5.20 0.68
N LYS A 72 1.45 6.30 0.67
CA LYS A 72 2.01 7.65 0.63
C LYS A 72 2.82 7.98 1.88
N PHE A 73 2.27 7.66 3.06
CA PHE A 73 2.97 7.86 4.32
C PHE A 73 4.27 7.06 4.36
N ALA A 74 4.22 5.80 3.94
CA ALA A 74 5.34 4.90 3.86
C ALA A 74 6.46 5.43 2.95
N ASN A 75 6.12 5.85 1.73
CA ASN A 75 7.09 6.45 0.81
C ASN A 75 7.74 7.70 1.41
N LYS A 76 6.95 8.57 2.04
CA LYS A 76 7.48 9.77 2.71
C LYS A 76 8.41 9.43 3.87
N ALA A 77 8.06 8.44 4.69
CA ALA A 77 8.92 7.98 5.78
C ALA A 77 10.26 7.43 5.26
N SER A 78 10.22 6.62 4.18
CA SER A 78 11.43 6.14 3.51
C SER A 78 12.32 7.29 3.01
N GLU A 79 11.74 8.30 2.36
CA GLU A 79 12.48 9.50 1.92
C GLU A 79 13.16 10.23 3.09
N GLU A 80 12.44 10.42 4.21
CA GLU A 80 13.00 11.09 5.39
C GLU A 80 14.12 10.27 6.05
N PHE A 81 13.99 8.93 6.11
CA PHE A 81 15.07 8.07 6.60
C PHE A 81 16.33 8.17 5.72
N LEU A 82 16.19 8.19 4.39
CA LEU A 82 17.32 8.34 3.48
C LEU A 82 17.98 9.73 3.60
N LYS A 83 17.19 10.80 3.77
CA LYS A 83 17.74 12.14 4.03
C LYS A 83 18.50 12.19 5.35
N LEU A 84 17.96 11.57 6.40
CA LEU A 84 18.61 11.50 7.70
C LEU A 84 19.92 10.70 7.64
N ASP A 85 19.93 9.57 6.92
CA ASP A 85 21.11 8.75 6.67
C ASP A 85 22.22 9.54 5.99
N GLN A 86 21.88 10.27 4.93
CA GLN A 86 22.85 11.10 4.21
C GLN A 86 23.39 12.23 5.08
N LYS A 87 22.53 12.94 5.83
CA LYS A 87 22.95 14.00 6.75
C LYS A 87 23.91 13.47 7.83
N LEU A 88 23.59 12.31 8.40
CA LEU A 88 24.44 11.67 9.40
C LEU A 88 25.81 11.30 8.82
N TYR A 89 25.83 10.72 7.63
CA TYR A 89 27.07 10.38 6.92
C TYR A 89 27.93 11.62 6.67
N ASP A 90 27.34 12.70 6.15
CA ASP A 90 28.06 13.94 5.84
C ASP A 90 28.67 14.56 7.10
N GLU A 91 27.94 14.55 8.21
CA GLU A 91 28.42 15.15 9.47
C GLU A 91 29.53 14.31 10.11
N LEU A 92 29.40 12.98 10.10
CA LEU A 92 30.47 12.08 10.55
C LEU A 92 31.74 12.23 9.70
N LYS A 93 31.60 12.37 8.38
CA LYS A 93 32.72 12.59 7.47
C LYS A 93 33.46 13.89 7.79
N LYS A 94 32.72 15.00 7.96
CA LYS A 94 33.32 16.29 8.35
C LYS A 94 34.04 16.21 9.70
N SER A 95 33.46 15.50 10.67
CA SER A 95 34.10 15.31 11.99
C SER A 95 35.43 14.55 11.86
N ALA A 96 35.45 13.47 11.08
CA ALA A 96 36.66 12.69 10.84
C ALA A 96 37.76 13.45 10.07
N GLU A 97 37.37 14.40 9.20
CA GLU A 97 38.31 15.27 8.51
C GLU A 97 38.89 16.35 9.43
N LYS A 98 38.10 16.88 10.38
CA LYS A 98 38.57 17.83 11.39
C LYS A 98 39.52 17.22 12.42
N GLU A 99 39.35 15.95 12.79
CA GLU A 99 40.27 15.24 13.70
C GLU A 99 41.65 14.95 13.08
N LYS A 100 41.78 15.04 11.76
CA LYS A 100 43.04 14.80 11.03
C LYS A 100 43.85 16.07 10.73
N GLN A 101 43.30 17.25 11.01
CA GLN A 101 43.98 18.54 10.90
C GLN A 101 44.52 18.98 12.27
#